data_AF-A0A378U7H0-F1
#
_entry.id   AF-A0A378U7H0-F1
#
_cell.length_a   1.000
_cell.length_b   1.000
_cell.length_c   1.000
_cell.angle_alpha   90.00
_cell.angle_beta   90.00
_cell.angle_gamma   90.00
#
_symmetry.space_group_name_H-M   'P 1'
#
loop_
_entity.id
_entity.type
_entity.pdbx_description
1 polymer ?
#
loop_
_entity_poly.entity_id
_entity_poly.type
_entity_poly.pdbx_seq_one_letter_code
_entity_poly.pdbx_strand_id
1 'polypeptide(L)'
;MMSKVPGEIAELLRGFPDVDVQEQAFAFLTVDTGGYPHSALLSRTELEPSTDEAVLFAVVASPRTRANLRRTGTAGLIAIDGTTCHHLKLRMTGSLADRGLLACIFTVVDHKRDDLGIPLQPMLFRTSADLAEQEDWPRTRDLFERLRAGYEQP
;
A
#
# COMPACT_ATOMS: atom_id res chain seq x y z
N MET A 1 0.42 15.11 -14.87
CA MET A 1 -0.68 14.22 -15.27
C MET A 1 -0.75 13.14 -14.22
N MET A 2 -1.87 12.97 -13.51
CA MET A 2 -2.01 11.86 -12.57
C MET A 2 -2.09 10.57 -13.37
N SER A 3 -1.25 9.60 -13.06
CA SER A 3 -1.30 8.28 -13.68
C SER A 3 -2.20 7.36 -12.86
N LYS A 4 -2.89 6.43 -13.53
CA LYS A 4 -3.54 5.31 -12.86
C LYS A 4 -2.51 4.44 -12.13
N VAL A 5 -2.98 3.59 -11.23
CA VAL A 5 -2.20 2.46 -10.73
C VAL A 5 -1.83 1.58 -11.93
N PRO A 6 -0.55 1.26 -12.16
CA PRO A 6 -0.16 0.40 -13.27
C PRO A 6 -0.82 -0.99 -13.15
N GLY A 7 -1.26 -1.57 -14.27
CA GLY A 7 -1.99 -2.84 -14.28
C GLY A 7 -1.26 -3.98 -13.56
N GLU A 8 0.04 -4.13 -13.79
CA GLU A 8 0.90 -5.12 -13.10
C GLU A 8 0.84 -4.96 -11.57
N ILE A 9 0.80 -3.70 -11.08
CA ILE A 9 0.67 -3.41 -9.65
C ILE A 9 -0.75 -3.64 -9.15
N ALA A 10 -1.75 -3.25 -9.94
CA ALA A 10 -3.14 -3.46 -9.59
C ALA A 10 -3.44 -4.95 -9.44
N GLU A 11 -2.94 -5.79 -10.34
CA GLU A 11 -3.05 -7.26 -10.27
C GLU A 11 -2.31 -7.82 -9.07
N LEU A 12 -1.06 -7.39 -8.85
CA LEU A 12 -0.24 -7.85 -7.73
C LEU A 12 -0.85 -7.51 -6.36
N LEU A 13 -1.55 -6.38 -6.24
CA LEU A 13 -2.17 -5.93 -5.00
C LEU A 13 -3.63 -6.37 -4.84
N ARG A 14 -4.25 -6.95 -5.87
CA ARG A 14 -5.68 -7.27 -5.83
C ARG A 14 -5.97 -8.40 -4.85
N GLY A 15 -7.05 -8.23 -4.10
CA GLY A 15 -7.56 -9.22 -3.16
C GLY A 15 -6.87 -9.17 -1.81
N PHE A 16 -7.19 -10.16 -0.99
CA PHE A 16 -6.71 -10.29 0.38
C PHE A 16 -5.96 -11.62 0.51
N PRO A 17 -4.86 -11.71 1.26
CA PRO A 17 -4.14 -12.97 1.38
C PRO A 17 -4.94 -14.02 2.16
N ASP A 18 -4.75 -15.27 1.78
CA ASP A 18 -5.16 -16.42 2.57
C ASP A 18 -4.18 -16.66 3.74
N VAL A 19 -4.59 -17.50 4.69
CA VAL A 19 -3.72 -18.00 5.76
C VAL A 19 -2.77 -19.08 5.22
N ASP A 20 -1.56 -19.18 5.78
CA ASP A 20 -0.54 -20.16 5.44
C ASP A 20 0.04 -20.07 4.01
N VAL A 21 0.00 -18.88 3.40
CA VAL A 21 0.63 -18.61 2.09
C VAL A 21 1.89 -17.75 2.22
N GLN A 22 2.70 -17.74 1.16
CA GLN A 22 3.77 -16.75 1.02
C GLN A 22 3.18 -15.45 0.48
N GLU A 23 3.43 -14.35 1.17
CA GLU A 23 2.93 -13.02 0.83
C GLU A 23 4.11 -12.05 0.67
N GLN A 24 3.97 -11.07 -0.25
CA GLN A 24 4.97 -10.04 -0.44
C GLN A 24 4.84 -8.94 0.61
N ALA A 25 5.96 -8.61 1.23
CA ALA A 25 6.10 -7.41 2.05
C ALA A 25 6.55 -6.26 1.14
N PHE A 26 5.63 -5.37 0.81
CA PHE A 26 5.88 -4.19 -0.02
C PHE A 26 6.55 -3.10 0.81
N ALA A 27 7.67 -2.57 0.32
CA ALA A 27 8.34 -1.46 0.99
C ALA A 27 7.57 -0.17 0.73
N PHE A 28 6.91 0.33 1.78
CA PHE A 28 6.18 1.59 1.78
C PHE A 28 7.04 2.68 2.42
N LEU A 29 7.44 3.65 1.61
CA LEU A 29 8.41 4.68 1.98
C LEU A 29 7.69 5.97 2.30
N THR A 30 8.02 6.58 3.43
CA THR A 30 7.61 7.94 3.81
C THR A 30 8.84 8.78 4.08
N VAL A 31 8.68 10.09 4.31
CA VAL A 31 9.80 10.97 4.66
C VAL A 31 9.71 11.29 6.15
N ASP A 32 10.77 11.06 6.91
CA ASP A 32 10.83 11.36 8.34
C ASP A 32 11.03 12.87 8.62
N THR A 33 11.23 13.24 9.88
CA THR A 33 11.42 14.65 10.28
C THR A 33 12.79 15.21 9.91
N GLY A 34 13.78 14.35 9.65
CA GLY A 34 15.10 14.74 9.17
C GLY A 34 15.19 14.85 7.65
N GLY A 35 14.11 14.52 6.93
CA GLY A 35 14.10 14.49 5.47
C GLY A 35 14.62 13.16 4.88
N TYR A 36 14.84 12.14 5.71
CA TYR A 36 15.31 10.84 5.27
C TYR A 36 14.15 9.88 4.97
N PRO A 37 14.35 8.89 4.09
CA PRO A 37 13.38 7.82 3.88
C PRO A 37 13.14 7.02 5.16
N HIS A 38 11.87 6.82 5.51
CA HIS A 38 11.40 5.91 6.54
C HIS A 38 10.55 4.81 5.89
N SER A 39 10.99 3.56 6.00
CA SER A 39 10.25 2.41 5.50
C SER A 39 9.29 1.84 6.55
N ALA A 40 8.11 1.47 6.07
CA ALA A 40 7.26 0.44 6.65
C ALA A 40 7.14 -0.70 5.65
N LEU A 41 6.84 -1.90 6.14
CA LEU A 41 6.46 -3.02 5.30
C LEU A 41 4.95 -3.13 5.36
N LEU A 42 4.30 -3.13 4.20
CA LEU A 42 2.86 -3.36 4.08
C LEU A 42 2.62 -4.63 3.29
N SER A 43 1.45 -5.23 3.42
CA SER A 43 1.01 -6.33 2.56
C SER A 43 -0.29 -6.01 1.82
N ARG A 44 -0.84 -6.97 1.07
CA ARG A 44 -2.20 -6.88 0.50
C ARG A 44 -3.30 -6.72 1.56
N THR A 45 -3.00 -7.02 2.82
CA THR A 45 -3.94 -6.71 3.91
C THR A 45 -4.10 -5.21 4.12
N GLU A 46 -3.11 -4.40 3.72
CA GLU A 46 -3.01 -2.97 3.99
C GLU A 46 -2.95 -2.11 2.72
N LEU A 47 -2.97 -2.72 1.54
CA LEU A 47 -2.92 -2.06 0.24
C LEU A 47 -4.00 -2.61 -0.68
N GLU A 48 -4.78 -1.73 -1.30
CA GLU A 48 -5.80 -2.14 -2.27
C GLU A 48 -5.98 -1.08 -3.36
N PRO A 49 -5.90 -1.42 -4.66
CA PRO A 49 -6.25 -0.50 -5.73
C PRO A 49 -7.77 -0.25 -5.76
N SER A 50 -8.22 0.94 -6.18
CA SER A 50 -9.63 1.15 -6.51
C SER A 50 -10.05 0.30 -7.70
N THR A 51 -11.36 0.04 -7.84
CA THR A 51 -11.90 -0.80 -8.93
C THR A 51 -11.60 -0.24 -10.32
N ASP A 52 -11.54 1.08 -10.47
CA ASP A 52 -11.19 1.79 -11.72
C ASP A 52 -9.67 2.05 -11.89
N GLU A 53 -8.88 1.58 -10.90
CA GLU A 53 -7.42 1.73 -10.79
C GLU A 53 -6.96 3.19 -10.77
N ALA A 54 -7.85 4.15 -10.47
CA ALA A 54 -7.51 5.56 -10.39
C ALA A 54 -6.69 5.91 -9.14
N VAL A 55 -6.93 5.20 -8.02
CA VAL A 55 -6.26 5.44 -6.74
C VAL A 55 -5.78 4.15 -6.10
N LEU A 56 -4.79 4.29 -5.22
CA LEU A 56 -4.33 3.25 -4.32
C LEU A 56 -4.79 3.59 -2.91
N PHE A 57 -5.54 2.70 -2.28
CA PHE A 57 -5.86 2.77 -0.86
C PHE A 57 -4.74 2.15 -0.04
N ALA A 58 -4.46 2.72 1.12
CA ALA A 58 -3.59 2.11 2.11
C ALA A 58 -4.13 2.29 3.53
N VAL A 59 -3.98 1.29 4.40
CA VAL A 59 -4.31 1.38 5.82
C VAL A 59 -3.04 1.23 6.65
N VAL A 60 -2.73 2.23 7.48
CA VAL A 60 -1.44 2.32 8.16
C VAL A 60 -1.58 2.29 9.68
N ALA A 61 -1.06 1.23 10.29
CA ALA A 61 -1.05 1.00 11.73
C ALA A 61 0.18 1.56 12.48
N SER A 62 1.29 1.81 11.78
CA SER A 62 2.50 2.39 12.38
C SER A 62 2.29 3.86 12.79
N PRO A 63 2.44 4.23 14.09
CA PRO A 63 2.31 5.62 14.54
C PRO A 63 3.29 6.58 13.83
N ARG A 64 4.51 6.10 13.56
CA ARG A 64 5.55 6.91 12.92
C ARG A 64 5.23 7.16 11.45
N THR A 65 4.83 6.11 10.73
CA THR A 65 4.43 6.21 9.32
C THR A 65 3.20 7.13 9.18
N ARG A 66 2.20 7.01 10.07
CA ARG A 66 1.06 7.94 10.11
C ARG A 66 1.48 9.39 10.31
N ALA A 67 2.37 9.65 11.27
CA ALA A 67 2.86 10.99 11.54
C ALA A 67 3.61 11.58 10.34
N ASN A 68 4.38 10.76 9.61
CA ASN A 68 5.04 11.16 8.39
C ASN A 68 4.02 11.50 7.28
N LEU A 69 3.05 10.61 7.05
CA LEU A 69 2.00 10.82 6.04
C LEU A 69 1.18 12.09 6.28
N ARG A 70 0.78 12.35 7.54
CA ARG A 70 0.05 13.58 7.89
C ARG A 70 0.88 14.84 7.65
N ARG A 71 2.20 14.76 7.82
CA ARG A 71 3.10 15.90 7.62
C ARG A 71 3.36 16.18 6.15
N THR A 72 3.68 15.16 5.36
CA THR A 72 4.18 15.35 3.98
C THR A 72 3.14 15.06 2.91
N GLY A 73 2.16 14.22 3.22
CA GLY A 73 1.18 13.72 2.25
C GLY A 73 1.81 12.96 1.09
N THR A 74 3.04 12.47 1.24
CA THR A 74 3.78 11.77 0.18
C THR A 74 4.24 10.40 0.65
N ALA A 75 4.23 9.46 -0.28
CA ALA A 75 4.79 8.14 -0.06
C ALA A 75 5.45 7.60 -1.34
N GLY A 76 6.23 6.53 -1.19
CA GLY A 76 6.65 5.67 -2.27
C GLY A 76 6.24 4.23 -1.99
N LEU A 77 6.04 3.44 -3.05
CA LEU A 77 5.82 2.01 -2.96
C LEU A 77 6.83 1.30 -3.86
N ILE A 78 7.47 0.26 -3.33
CA ILE A 78 8.27 -0.68 -4.11
C ILE A 78 7.54 -2.02 -4.14
N ALA A 79 7.37 -2.54 -5.35
CA ALA A 79 6.76 -3.85 -5.59
C ALA A 79 7.57 -4.61 -6.64
N ILE A 80 7.70 -5.91 -6.46
CA ILE A 80 8.41 -6.80 -7.37
C ILE A 80 7.41 -7.74 -8.05
N ASP A 81 7.48 -7.82 -9.37
CA ASP A 81 6.75 -8.77 -10.18
C ASP A 81 7.69 -9.41 -11.22
N GLY A 82 7.95 -10.71 -11.07
CA GLY A 82 8.87 -11.46 -11.93
C GLY A 82 10.28 -10.86 -12.00
N THR A 83 10.61 -10.22 -13.13
CA THR A 83 11.91 -9.57 -13.38
C THR A 83 11.88 -8.06 -13.13
N THR A 84 10.73 -7.51 -12.76
CA THR A 84 10.48 -6.07 -12.72
C THR A 84 10.39 -5.56 -11.29
N CYS A 85 11.15 -4.51 -10.99
CA CYS A 85 10.99 -3.68 -9.80
C CYS A 85 10.21 -2.42 -10.16
N HIS A 86 9.05 -2.25 -9.54
CA HIS A 86 8.19 -1.10 -9.73
C HIS A 86 8.41 -0.10 -8.61
N HIS A 87 8.61 1.16 -8.96
CA HIS A 87 8.66 2.27 -8.02
C HIS A 87 7.48 3.20 -8.31
N LEU A 88 6.56 3.30 -7.36
CA LEU A 88 5.50 4.31 -7.41
C LEU A 88 5.87 5.48 -6.51
N LYS A 89 5.66 6.70 -7.00
CA LYS A 89 5.57 7.90 -6.16
C LYS A 89 4.09 8.21 -5.96
N LEU A 90 3.71 8.47 -4.73
CA LEU A 90 2.32 8.59 -4.31
C LEU A 90 2.09 9.95 -3.65
N ARG A 91 0.93 10.55 -3.93
CA ARG A 91 0.41 11.73 -3.24
C ARG A 91 -0.90 11.38 -2.56
N MET A 92 -0.96 11.63 -1.26
CA MET A 92 -2.18 11.45 -0.48
C MET A 92 -3.18 12.54 -0.85
N THR A 93 -4.38 12.16 -1.27
CA THR A 93 -5.47 13.06 -1.66
C THR A 93 -6.63 13.05 -0.67
N GLY A 94 -6.73 12.01 0.15
CA GLY A 94 -7.72 11.89 1.21
C GLY A 94 -7.25 10.96 2.32
N SER A 95 -7.84 11.07 3.50
CA SER A 95 -7.58 10.14 4.60
C SER A 95 -8.73 10.06 5.58
N LEU A 96 -8.83 8.92 6.27
CA LEU A 96 -9.78 8.63 7.34
C LEU A 96 -9.01 8.03 8.51
N ALA A 97 -9.16 8.60 9.71
CA ALA A 97 -8.55 8.06 10.92
C ALA A 97 -9.57 7.22 11.72
N ASP A 98 -9.15 6.06 12.20
CA ASP A 98 -10.01 5.16 12.97
C ASP A 98 -9.18 4.40 14.02
N ARG A 99 -9.50 4.58 15.31
CA ARG A 99 -8.87 3.95 16.50
C ARG A 99 -7.40 3.49 16.28
N GLY A 100 -6.51 4.43 16.03
CA GLY A 100 -5.08 4.12 15.87
C GLY A 100 -4.67 3.55 14.51
N LEU A 101 -5.51 3.66 13.49
CA LEU A 101 -5.22 3.43 12.07
C LEU A 101 -5.40 4.73 11.27
N LEU A 102 -4.72 4.83 10.13
CA LEU A 102 -4.94 5.88 9.14
C LEU A 102 -5.16 5.21 7.79
N ALA A 103 -6.38 5.27 7.30
CA ALA A 103 -6.74 4.87 5.96
C ALA A 103 -6.47 6.07 5.02
N CYS A 104 -5.81 5.85 3.90
CA CYS A 104 -5.32 6.88 2.98
C CYS A 104 -5.79 6.58 1.56
N ILE A 105 -6.04 7.63 0.79
CA ILE A 105 -6.28 7.58 -0.65
C ILE A 105 -5.06 8.21 -1.33
N PHE A 106 -4.42 7.47 -2.23
CA PHE A 106 -3.26 7.94 -2.96
C PHE A 106 -3.50 7.97 -4.46
N THR A 107 -3.07 9.05 -5.11
CA THR A 107 -2.88 9.10 -6.57
C THR A 107 -1.43 8.79 -6.90
N VAL A 108 -1.20 8.05 -7.98
CA VAL A 108 0.16 7.84 -8.51
C VAL A 108 0.59 9.11 -9.25
N VAL A 109 1.71 9.68 -8.81
CA VAL A 109 2.28 10.88 -9.44
C VAL A 109 3.41 10.55 -10.41
N ASP A 110 4.04 9.39 -10.23
CA ASP A 110 5.13 8.90 -11.07
C ASP A 110 5.25 7.38 -10.90
N HIS A 111 5.64 6.70 -11.97
CA HIS A 111 5.91 5.27 -11.98
C HIS A 111 7.19 5.01 -12.77
N LYS A 112 8.18 4.39 -12.11
CA LYS A 112 9.36 3.84 -12.77
C LYS A 112 9.25 2.32 -12.79
N ARG A 113 9.29 1.74 -13.98
CA ARG A 113 9.49 0.31 -14.22
C ARG A 113 11.00 0.06 -14.39
N ASP A 114 11.59 -0.80 -13.57
CA ASP A 114 13.02 -1.15 -13.60
C ASP A 114 13.16 -2.65 -13.86
N ASP A 115 13.68 -3.02 -15.03
CA ASP A 115 13.69 -4.39 -15.53
C ASP A 115 14.95 -4.62 -16.37
N LEU A 116 15.72 -5.66 -16.02
CA LEU A 116 16.91 -6.12 -16.74
C LEU A 116 16.74 -7.56 -17.26
N GLY A 117 15.53 -8.12 -17.20
CA GLY A 117 15.24 -9.51 -17.55
C GLY A 117 15.82 -10.54 -16.57
N ILE A 118 16.30 -10.10 -15.40
CA ILE A 118 16.83 -10.97 -14.35
C ILE A 118 15.70 -11.24 -13.34
N PRO A 119 15.37 -12.51 -13.03
CA PRO A 119 14.39 -12.82 -12.00
C PRO A 119 14.74 -12.18 -10.66
N LEU A 120 13.77 -11.50 -10.07
CA LEU A 120 13.91 -10.86 -8.78
C LEU A 120 13.17 -11.68 -7.71
N GLN A 121 13.69 -11.63 -6.48
CA GLN A 121 13.02 -12.22 -5.33
C GLN A 121 12.51 -11.10 -4.42
N PRO A 122 11.19 -10.95 -4.23
CA PRO A 122 10.64 -9.99 -3.29
C PRO A 122 11.02 -10.34 -1.84
N MET A 123 10.86 -9.35 -0.95
CA MET A 123 10.75 -9.64 0.47
C MET A 123 9.44 -10.39 0.72
N LEU A 124 9.54 -11.59 1.28
CA LEU A 124 8.39 -12.45 1.54
C LEU A 124 8.25 -12.72 3.04
N PHE A 125 7.02 -12.92 3.48
CA PHE A 125 6.70 -13.48 4.78
C PHE A 125 5.63 -14.56 4.64
N ARG A 126 5.49 -15.39 5.68
CA ARG A 126 4.44 -16.42 5.74
C ARG A 126 3.27 -15.89 6.54
N THR A 127 2.07 -15.89 5.96
CA THR A 127 0.85 -15.55 6.68
C THR A 127 0.47 -16.68 7.65
N SER A 128 -0.23 -16.35 8.73
CA SER A 128 -0.75 -17.30 9.71
C SER A 128 -2.06 -16.79 10.30
N ALA A 129 -2.84 -17.67 10.93
CA ALA A 129 -4.05 -17.28 11.65
C ALA A 129 -3.72 -16.31 12.81
N ASP A 130 -2.63 -16.57 13.54
CA ASP A 130 -2.16 -15.70 14.62
C ASP A 130 -1.81 -14.30 14.11
N LEU A 131 -1.19 -14.20 12.94
CA LEU A 131 -0.90 -12.91 12.31
C LEU A 131 -2.19 -12.18 11.91
N ALA A 132 -3.15 -12.91 11.33
CA ALA A 132 -4.45 -12.36 10.95
C ALA A 132 -5.24 -11.81 12.14
N GLU A 133 -5.17 -12.48 13.29
CA GLU A 133 -5.76 -12.01 14.54
C GLU A 133 -4.99 -10.80 15.11
N GLN A 134 -3.65 -10.88 15.15
CA GLN A 134 -2.80 -9.81 15.68
C GLN A 134 -2.95 -8.50 14.89
N GLU A 135 -3.09 -8.58 13.57
CA GLU A 135 -3.26 -7.42 12.69
C GLU A 135 -4.73 -6.98 12.51
N ASP A 136 -5.69 -7.71 13.09
CA ASP A 136 -7.12 -7.45 12.98
C ASP A 136 -7.55 -7.22 11.50
N TRP A 137 -7.28 -8.22 10.66
CA TRP A 137 -7.59 -8.16 9.23
C TRP A 137 -9.04 -7.76 8.89
N PRO A 138 -10.07 -8.23 9.62
CA PRO A 138 -11.45 -7.80 9.39
C PRO A 138 -11.62 -6.28 9.53
N ARG A 139 -10.92 -5.65 10.48
CA ARG A 139 -10.98 -4.21 10.68
C ARG A 139 -10.36 -3.42 9.54
N THR A 140 -9.26 -3.91 8.98
CA THR A 140 -8.66 -3.26 7.81
C THR A 140 -9.58 -3.35 6.60
N ARG A 141 -10.27 -4.49 6.41
CA ARG A 141 -11.29 -4.65 5.37
C ARG A 141 -12.46 -3.67 5.52
N ASP A 142 -13.00 -3.50 6.73
CA ASP A 142 -14.05 -2.51 7.01
C ASP A 142 -13.59 -1.09 6.63
N LEU A 143 -12.34 -0.74 6.92
CA LEU A 143 -11.79 0.55 6.53
C LEU A 143 -11.67 0.75 5.02
N PHE A 144 -11.30 -0.29 4.27
CA PHE A 144 -11.31 -0.23 2.82
C PHE A 144 -12.72 -0.04 2.26
N GLU A 145 -13.71 -0.76 2.78
CA GLU A 145 -15.11 -0.61 2.37
C GLU A 145 -15.60 0.83 2.63
N ARG A 146 -15.26 1.41 3.78
CA ARG A 146 -15.58 2.81 4.12
C ARG A 146 -14.87 3.83 3.23
N LEU A 147 -13.58 3.61 2.94
CA LEU A 147 -12.83 4.48 2.02
C LEU A 147 -13.43 4.44 0.62
N ARG A 148 -13.72 3.24 0.11
CA ARG A 148 -14.34 3.04 -1.20
C ARG A 148 -15.70 3.71 -1.27
N ALA A 149 -16.55 3.47 -0.27
CA ALA A 149 -17.85 4.08 -0.17
C ALA A 149 -17.79 5.61 -0.12
N GLY A 150 -16.71 6.22 0.39
CA GLY A 150 -16.50 7.67 0.39
C GLY A 150 -15.84 8.23 -0.87
N TYR A 151 -15.03 7.42 -1.57
CA TYR A 151 -14.36 7.79 -2.82
C TYR A 151 -15.29 7.67 -4.03
N GLU A 152 -16.16 6.65 -4.04
CA GLU A 152 -17.04 6.32 -5.17
C GLU A 152 -18.41 7.03 -5.10
N GLN A 153 -18.63 7.92 -4.12
CA GLN A 153 -19.84 8.77 -4.15
C GLN A 153 -19.69 9.86 -5.22
N PRO A 154 -20.73 10.07 -6.06
CA PRO A 154 -20.73 11.11 -7.09
C PRO A 154 -20.73 12.54 -6.54
#